data_AF-A0A059ZZ30-F1
#
_entry.id   AF-A0A059ZZ30-F1
#
_cell.length_a   1.000
_cell.length_b   1.000
_cell.length_c   1.000
_cell.angle_alpha   90.00
_cell.angle_beta   90.00
_cell.angle_gamma   90.00
#
_symmetry.space_group_name_H-M   'P 1'
#
loop_
_entity.id
_entity.type
_entity.pdbx_description
1 polymer ?
#
loop_
_entity_poly.entity_id
_entity_poly.type
_entity_poly.pdbx_seq_one_letter_code
_entity_poly.pdbx_strand_id
1 'polypeptide(L)' 'MGRNTPKTLRVWVNQAAVEAGSRPGMPASERQRIQELEREVKELRRANEILKLASAFFAQAELDRRCKR' A
#
# COMPACT_ATOMS: atom_id res chain seq x y z
N MET A 1 -30.26 24.50 12.42
CA MET A 1 -29.52 24.67 11.14
C MET A 1 -28.16 25.26 11.48
N GLY A 2 -27.09 24.49 11.26
CA GLY A 2 -25.76 24.76 11.81
C GLY A 2 -25.16 26.09 11.34
N ARG A 3 -24.70 26.91 12.30
CA ARG A 3 -23.92 28.12 12.02
C ARG A 3 -22.58 27.69 11.42
N ASN A 4 -22.48 27.70 10.10
CA ASN A 4 -21.25 27.45 9.39
C ASN A 4 -20.28 28.59 9.72
N THR A 5 -19.40 28.37 10.69
CA THR A 5 -18.43 29.41 11.07
C THR A 5 -17.55 29.72 9.85
N PRO A 6 -17.15 30.98 9.61
CA PRO A 6 -16.32 31.34 8.46
C PRO A 6 -15.04 30.50 8.32
N LYS A 7 -14.55 29.95 9.44
CA LYS A 7 -13.39 29.05 9.49
C LYS A 7 -13.69 27.69 8.86
N THR A 8 -14.83 27.08 9.16
CA THR A 8 -15.22 25.77 8.61
C THR A 8 -15.39 25.83 7.10
N LEU A 9 -16.06 26.87 6.58
CA LEU A 9 -16.18 27.10 5.13
C LEU A 9 -14.82 27.18 4.43
N ARG A 10 -13.88 27.95 4.98
CA ARG A 10 -12.53 28.07 4.39
C ARG A 10 -11.79 26.75 4.33
N VAL A 11 -11.94 25.90 5.34
CA VAL A 11 -11.32 24.56 5.34
C VAL A 11 -11.88 23.71 4.20
N TRP A 12 -13.21 23.74 4.00
CA TRP A 12 -13.85 22.96 2.93
C TRP A 12 -13.47 23.48 1.53
N VAL A 13 -13.42 24.79 1.34
CA VAL A 13 -12.95 25.40 0.08
C VAL A 13 -11.51 25.02 -0.21
N ASN A 14 -10.63 25.06 0.79
CA ASN A 14 -9.24 24.66 0.62
C ASN A 14 -9.11 23.16 0.30
N GLN A 15 -9.88 22.31 0.97
CA GLN A 15 -9.89 20.87 0.68
C GLN A 15 -10.38 20.60 -0.75
N ALA A 16 -11.46 21.25 -1.18
CA ALA A 16 -11.97 21.14 -2.54
C ALA A 16 -10.96 21.64 -3.59
N ALA A 17 -10.20 22.70 -3.28
CA ALA A 17 -9.14 23.19 -4.17
C ALA A 17 -7.96 22.20 -4.28
N VAL A 18 -7.64 21.48 -3.20
CA VAL A 18 -6.64 20.38 -3.22
C VAL A 18 -7.16 19.19 -4.01
N GLU A 19 -8.42 18.81 -3.81
CA GLU A 19 -9.08 17.72 -4.57
C GLU A 19 -9.15 18.04 -6.07
N ALA A 20 -9.38 19.30 -6.43
CA ALA A 20 -9.41 19.78 -7.82
C ALA A 20 -8.03 19.99 -8.44
N GLY A 21 -6.93 19.82 -7.67
CA GLY A 21 -5.57 20.09 -8.14
C GLY A 21 -5.21 21.57 -8.31
N SER A 22 -6.12 22.48 -7.99
CA SER A 22 -5.90 23.94 -8.04
C SER A 22 -4.98 24.45 -6.92
N ARG A 23 -4.75 23.64 -5.88
CA ARG A 23 -3.89 23.97 -4.74
C ARG A 23 -2.95 22.81 -4.44
N PRO A 24 -1.67 23.08 -4.09
CA PRO A 24 -0.75 22.03 -3.67
C PRO A 24 -1.27 21.30 -2.43
N GLY A 25 -1.28 19.97 -2.51
CA GLY A 25 -1.72 19.05 -1.46
C GLY A 25 -2.01 17.67 -2.05
N MET A 26 -1.98 16.63 -1.22
CA MET A 26 -2.31 15.28 -1.66
C MET A 26 -3.83 15.04 -1.52
N PRO A 27 -4.55 14.81 -2.63
CA PRO A 27 -5.98 14.51 -2.58
C PRO A 27 -6.23 13.24 -1.75
N ALA A 28 -7.43 13.11 -1.19
CA ALA A 28 -7.74 11.97 -0.33
C ALA A 28 -7.66 10.63 -1.07
N SER A 29 -8.01 10.62 -2.35
CA SER A 29 -7.93 9.45 -3.25
C SER A 29 -6.51 8.93 -3.42
N GLU A 30 -5.53 9.83 -3.61
CA GLU A 30 -4.11 9.43 -3.71
C GLU A 30 -3.60 8.84 -2.39
N ARG A 31 -3.97 9.41 -1.25
CA ARG A 31 -3.62 8.85 0.07
C ARG A 31 -4.19 7.46 0.27
N GLN A 32 -5.44 7.24 -0.12
CA GLN A 32 -6.06 5.92 -0.05
C GLN A 32 -5.34 4.93 -0.95
N ARG A 33 -5.02 5.34 -2.19
CA ARG A 33 -4.31 4.48 -3.14
C ARG A 33 -2.93 4.07 -2.63
N ILE A 34 -2.19 4.99 -2.03
CA ILE A 34 -0.88 4.68 -1.42
C ILE A 34 -1.04 3.64 -0.31
N GLN A 35 -2.02 3.79 0.58
CA GLN A 35 -2.25 2.82 1.67
C GLN A 35 -2.64 1.44 1.15
N GLU A 36 -3.46 1.36 0.09
CA GLU A 36 -3.79 0.10 -0.57
C GLU A 36 -2.54 -0.57 -1.15
N LEU A 37 -1.73 0.19 -1.88
CA LEU A 37 -0.50 -0.30 -2.48
C LEU A 37 0.51 -0.75 -1.42
N GLU A 38 0.66 -0.02 -0.32
CA GLU A 38 1.53 -0.42 0.79
C GLU A 38 1.10 -1.76 1.41
N ARG A 39 -0.20 -1.98 1.56
CA ARG A 39 -0.75 -3.26 2.04
C ARG A 39 -0.47 -4.38 1.05
N GLU A 40 -0.71 -4.15 -0.24
CA GLU A 40 -0.46 -5.13 -1.29
C GLU A 40 1.03 -5.52 -1.37
N VAL A 41 1.93 -4.53 -1.34
CA VAL A 41 3.38 -4.76 -1.34
C VAL A 41 3.81 -5.57 -0.11
N LYS A 42 3.22 -5.31 1.06
CA LYS A 42 3.52 -6.07 2.27
C LYS A 42 3.14 -7.55 2.13
N GLU A 43 1.94 -7.83 1.63
CA GLU A 43 1.49 -9.21 1.41
C GLU A 43 2.30 -9.91 0.32
N LEU A 44 2.61 -9.22 -0.78
CA LEU A 44 3.46 -9.76 -1.85
C LEU A 44 4.86 -10.11 -1.35
N ARG A 45 5.46 -9.27 -0.49
CA ARG A 45 6.76 -9.56 0.12
C ARG A 45 6.71 -10.81 0.98
N ARG A 46 5.68 -10.93 1.83
CA ARG A 46 5.47 -12.12 2.68
C ARG A 46 5.30 -13.39 1.85
N ALA A 47 4.49 -13.34 0.79
CA ALA A 47 4.30 -14.48 -0.12
C ALA A 47 5.62 -14.87 -0.81
N ASN A 48 6.39 -13.89 -1.27
CA ASN A 48 7.68 -14.12 -1.91
C ASN A 48 8.69 -14.76 -0.95
N GLU A 49 8.72 -14.36 0.31
CA GLU A 49 9.56 -14.99 1.34
C GLU A 49 9.20 -16.47 1.54
N ILE A 50 7.92 -16.80 1.63
CA ILE A 50 7.45 -18.19 1.74
C ILE A 50 7.91 -19.01 0.53
N LEU A 51 7.73 -18.47 -0.68
CA LEU A 51 8.13 -19.15 -1.91
C LEU A 51 9.64 -19.37 -2.00
N LYS A 52 10.44 -18.40 -1.56
CA LYS A 52 11.91 -18.55 -1.49
C LYS A 52 12.32 -19.66 -0.52
N LEU A 53 11.72 -19.69 0.68
CA LEU A 53 11.99 -20.72 1.67
C LEU A 53 11.58 -22.11 1.17
N ALA A 54 10.39 -22.22 0.56
CA ALA A 54 9.93 -23.46 -0.04
C ALA A 54 10.88 -23.93 -1.16
N SER A 55 11.32 -23.02 -2.03
CA SER A 55 12.25 -23.32 -3.12
C SER A 55 13.59 -23.82 -2.59
N ALA A 56 14.14 -23.19 -1.55
CA ALA A 56 15.36 -23.65 -0.89
C ALA A 56 15.20 -25.05 -0.27
N PHE A 57 14.08 -25.31 0.41
CA PHE A 57 13.78 -26.61 1.01
C PHE A 57 13.71 -27.72 -0.06
N PHE A 58 13.01 -27.48 -1.16
CA PHE A 58 12.92 -28.46 -2.25
C PHE A 58 14.25 -28.66 -2.97
N ALA A 59 15.03 -27.61 -3.16
CA ALA A 59 16.37 -27.73 -3.74
C ALA A 59 17.28 -28.61 -2.88
N GLN A 60 17.25 -28.45 -1.55
CA GLN A 60 18.01 -29.29 -0.63
C GLN A 60 17.55 -30.76 -0.70
N ALA A 61 16.24 -31.01 -0.66
CA ALA A 61 15.69 -32.36 -0.73
C ALA A 61 16.04 -33.08 -2.05
N GLU A 62 16.08 -32.34 -3.15
CA GLU A 62 16.50 -32.86 -4.46
C GLU A 62 18.00 -33.21 -4.49
N LEU A 63 18.85 -32.36 -3.91
CA LEU A 63 20.29 -32.65 -3.77
C LEU A 63 20.52 -33.89 -2.90
N ASP A 64 19.83 -34.02 -1.76
CA ASP A 64 19.95 -35.17 -0.87
C ASP A 64 19.57 -36.49 -1.56
N ARG A 65 18.57 -36.47 -2.45
CA ARG A 65 18.18 -37.63 -3.26
C ARG A 65 19.25 -38.03 -4.27
N ARG A 66 19.88 -37.05 -4.91
CA ARG A 66 20.96 -37.29 -5.88
C ARG A 66 22.21 -37.84 -5.21
N CYS A 67 22.54 -37.39 -4.00
CA CYS A 67 23.70 -37.88 -3.25
C CYS A 67 23.52 -39.30 -2.67
N LYS A 68 22.28 -39.79 -2.52
CA LYS A 68 21.98 -41.16 -2.04
C LYS A 68 21.92 -42.21 -3.16
N ARG A 69 22.09 -41.79 -4.42
CA ARG A 69 22.02 -42.67 -5.59
C ARG A 69 23.40 -43.15 -6.01
#